data_AF-A0A4C1WFB8-F1
#
_entry.id   AF-A0A4C1WFB8-F1
#
_cell.length_a   1.000
_cell.length_b   1.000
_cell.length_c   1.000
_cell.angle_alpha   90.00
_cell.angle_beta   90.00
_cell.angle_gamma   90.00
#
_symmetry.space_group_name_H-M   'P 1'
#
loop_
_entity.id
_entity.type
_entity.pdbx_description
1 polymer ?
#
loop_
_entity_poly.entity_id
_entity_poly.type
_entity_poly.pdbx_seq_one_letter_code
_entity_poly.pdbx_strand_id
1 'polypeptide(L)'
;MPTIRIIDNTKQYHSLLGDFPGITRLTAMTLKNKMEAHHFIETEGQSIHCRTRPIPLHRYEKVRKEFQNMMEQGLCRPSKNPTSSPLHVVPKRTTVAYQ
;
A
#
# COMPACT_ATOMS: atom_id res chain seq x y z
N MET A 1 11.71 -3.01 -18.69
CA MET A 1 12.52 -4.08 -18.07
C MET A 1 12.80 -3.70 -16.62
N PRO A 2 11.99 -4.10 -15.62
CA PRO A 2 12.26 -3.70 -14.25
C PRO A 2 13.28 -4.66 -13.62
N THR A 3 14.40 -4.08 -13.19
CA THR A 3 15.65 -4.73 -12.81
C THR A 3 15.67 -5.08 -11.32
N ILE A 4 16.12 -6.29 -10.99
CA ILE A 4 16.58 -6.69 -9.66
C ILE A 4 17.80 -5.81 -9.33
N ARG A 5 17.59 -4.61 -8.76
CA ARG A 5 18.69 -3.70 -8.37
C ARG A 5 19.03 -3.76 -6.89
N ILE A 6 18.20 -4.43 -6.09
CA ILE A 6 18.32 -4.50 -4.63
C ILE A 6 19.15 -5.71 -4.20
N ILE A 7 19.30 -6.71 -5.07
CA ILE A 7 19.97 -7.96 -4.76
C ILE A 7 21.35 -7.92 -5.40
N ASP A 8 22.38 -8.15 -4.59
CA ASP A 8 23.77 -8.23 -5.06
C ASP A 8 23.94 -9.42 -6.01
N ASN A 9 24.24 -9.13 -7.28
CA ASN A 9 24.40 -10.12 -8.35
C ASN A 9 25.62 -11.03 -8.15
N THR A 10 26.49 -10.73 -7.18
CA THR A 10 27.66 -11.57 -6.86
C THR A 10 27.34 -12.74 -5.94
N LYS A 11 26.13 -12.78 -5.38
CA LYS A 11 25.75 -13.79 -4.40
C LYS A 11 25.16 -15.03 -5.05
N GLN A 12 25.43 -16.19 -4.45
CA GLN A 12 25.03 -17.52 -4.94
C GLN A 12 23.51 -17.69 -5.16
N TYR A 13 22.67 -16.93 -4.46
CA TYR A 13 21.22 -17.00 -4.56
C TYR A 13 20.64 -16.11 -5.69
N HIS A 14 21.47 -15.34 -6.39
CA HIS A 14 21.00 -14.46 -7.47
C HIS A 14 20.39 -15.25 -8.63
N SER A 15 20.98 -16.39 -9.00
CA SER A 15 20.42 -17.30 -10.03
C SER A 15 19.02 -17.78 -9.65
N LEU A 16 18.86 -18.26 -8.42
CA LEU A 16 17.59 -18.72 -7.88
C LEU A 16 16.50 -17.62 -7.92
N LEU A 17 16.84 -16.39 -7.55
CA LEU A 17 15.90 -15.27 -7.60
C LEU A 17 15.58 -14.83 -9.04
N GLY A 18 16.48 -15.11 -9.99
CA GLY A 18 16.26 -14.96 -11.43
C GLY A 18 15.22 -15.94 -11.97
N ASP A 19 15.16 -17.15 -11.43
CA ASP A 19 14.17 -18.18 -11.79
C ASP A 19 12.75 -17.81 -11.33
N PHE A 20 12.64 -16.99 -10.27
CA PHE A 20 11.38 -16.57 -9.67
C PHE A 20 11.22 -15.04 -9.62
N PRO A 21 11.16 -14.36 -10.78
CA PRO A 21 11.10 -12.89 -10.84
C PRO A 21 9.80 -12.33 -10.22
N GLY A 22 8.78 -13.16 -10.04
CA GLY A 22 7.53 -12.77 -9.36
C GLY A 22 7.68 -12.53 -7.86
N ILE A 23 8.68 -13.13 -7.20
CA ILE A 23 8.89 -13.01 -5.75
C ILE A 23 9.49 -11.65 -5.38
N THR A 24 10.38 -11.12 -6.24
CA THR A 24 11.12 -9.88 -5.99
C THR A 24 10.46 -8.65 -6.60
N ARG A 25 9.43 -8.83 -7.44
CA ARG A 25 8.65 -7.73 -8.00
C ARG A 25 7.72 -7.16 -6.93
N LEU A 26 8.04 -5.96 -6.46
CA LEU A 26 7.14 -5.14 -5.61
C LEU A 26 5.76 -4.90 -6.24
N THR A 27 5.64 -5.05 -7.57
CA THR A 27 4.38 -4.97 -8.32
C THR A 27 3.47 -6.20 -8.14
N ALA A 28 3.88 -7.22 -7.38
CA ALA A 28 3.08 -8.41 -7.09
C ALA A 28 1.81 -8.13 -6.24
N MET A 29 1.53 -6.86 -5.91
CA MET A 29 0.23 -6.47 -5.33
C MET A 29 -0.94 -6.63 -6.33
N THR A 30 -0.66 -6.76 -7.63
CA THR A 30 -1.66 -7.03 -8.67
C THR A 30 -1.76 -8.51 -9.04
N LEU A 31 -1.26 -9.42 -8.18
CA LEU A 31 -1.65 -10.82 -8.31
C LEU A 31 -3.13 -10.90 -7.94
N LYS A 32 -3.99 -10.98 -8.96
CA LYS A 32 -5.36 -11.48 -8.81
C LYS A 32 -5.23 -12.77 -8.00
N ASN A 33 -5.65 -12.74 -6.73
CA ASN A 33 -5.64 -13.93 -5.91
C ASN A 33 -6.39 -15.00 -6.69
N LYS A 34 -5.73 -16.14 -6.95
CA LYS A 34 -6.34 -17.26 -7.69
C LYS A 34 -7.60 -17.77 -6.97
N MET A 35 -7.70 -17.50 -5.66
CA MET A 35 -8.85 -17.80 -4.83
C MET A 35 -9.62 -16.52 -4.52
N GLU A 36 -10.90 -16.52 -4.89
CA GLU A 36 -11.86 -15.48 -4.55
C GLU A 36 -12.38 -15.72 -3.13
N ALA A 37 -11.57 -15.33 -2.14
CA ALA A 37 -12.00 -15.30 -0.74
C ALA A 37 -12.50 -13.88 -0.41
N HIS A 38 -13.75 -13.77 0.03
CA HIS A 38 -14.32 -12.51 0.52
C HIS A 38 -14.29 -12.51 2.04
N HIS A 39 -13.57 -11.54 2.62
CA HIS A 39 -13.59 -11.33 4.06
C HIS A 39 -14.80 -10.47 4.43
N PHE A 40 -15.62 -10.95 5.38
CA PHE A 40 -16.73 -10.19 5.96
C PHE A 40 -16.40 -9.81 7.40
N ILE A 41 -16.72 -8.57 7.77
CA ILE A 41 -16.61 -8.09 9.15
C ILE A 41 -18.05 -7.90 9.64
N GLU A 42 -18.48 -8.78 10.55
CA GLU A 42 -19.73 -8.61 11.27
C GLU A 42 -19.66 -7.35 12.13
N THR A 43 -20.64 -6.45 11.97
CA THR A 43 -20.74 -5.23 12.77
C THR A 43 -22.11 -5.16 13.39
N GLU A 44 -22.15 -5.01 14.71
CA GLU A 44 -23.37 -4.80 15.49
C GLU A 44 -23.40 -3.36 16.01
N GLY A 45 -24.57 -2.74 16.03
CA GLY A 45 -24.76 -1.39 16.58
C GLY A 45 -24.71 -0.24 15.56
N GLN A 46 -24.72 0.99 16.07
CA GLN A 46 -24.80 2.21 15.27
C GLN A 46 -23.45 2.56 14.62
N SER A 47 -23.50 3.01 13.36
CA SER A 47 -22.31 3.47 12.64
C SER A 47 -21.64 4.66 13.34
N ILE A 48 -20.32 4.55 13.53
CA ILE A 48 -19.49 5.61 14.10
C ILE A 48 -19.01 6.59 13.02
N HIS A 49 -19.35 7.85 13.17
CA HIS A 49 -18.89 8.93 12.29
C HIS A 49 -17.97 9.89 13.03
N CYS A 50 -16.71 9.98 12.57
CA CYS A 50 -15.78 11.01 13.01
C CYS A 50 -15.73 12.15 11.99
N ARG A 51 -15.72 13.40 12.51
CA ARG A 51 -15.46 14.59 11.70
C ARG A 51 -14.04 14.56 11.12
N THR A 52 -13.89 15.09 9.91
CA THR A 52 -12.60 15.24 9.24
C THR A 52 -11.65 16.13 10.05
N ARG A 53 -10.42 15.66 10.25
CA ARG A 53 -9.35 16.42 10.91
C ARG A 53 -8.57 17.21 9.85
N PRO A 54 -8.35 18.52 10.01
CA PRO A 54 -7.58 19.31 9.05
C PRO A 54 -6.18 18.75 8.86
N ILE A 55 -5.74 18.64 7.61
CA ILE A 55 -4.40 18.20 7.23
C ILE A 55 -3.63 19.43 6.71
N PRO A 56 -2.46 19.75 7.26
CA PRO A 56 -1.61 20.82 6.74
C PRO A 56 -1.29 20.62 5.25
N LEU A 57 -1.21 21.72 4.49
CA LEU A 57 -1.06 21.68 3.02
C LEU A 57 0.14 20.82 2.56
N HIS A 58 1.28 20.93 3.24
CA HIS A 58 2.50 20.16 2.91
C HIS A 58 2.33 18.65 3.06
N ARG A 59 1.37 18.19 3.88
CA ARG A 59 1.01 16.77 4.02
C ARG A 59 -0.13 16.39 3.09
N TYR A 60 -1.07 17.31 2.86
CA TYR A 60 -2.25 17.06 2.03
C TYR A 60 -1.89 16.63 0.60
N GLU A 61 -0.94 17.29 -0.06
CA GLU A 61 -0.54 16.94 -1.42
C GLU A 61 0.03 15.52 -1.53
N LYS A 62 0.88 15.13 -0.56
CA LYS A 62 1.46 13.78 -0.48
C LYS A 62 0.39 12.73 -0.25
N VAL A 63 -0.52 13.00 0.69
CA VAL A 63 -1.65 12.12 1.01
C VAL A 63 -2.54 11.94 -0.21
N ARG A 64 -2.93 13.04 -0.87
CA ARG A 64 -3.79 13.00 -2.06
C ARG A 64 -3.17 12.16 -3.18
N LYS A 65 -1.87 12.36 -3.45
CA LYS A 65 -1.14 11.57 -4.44
C LYS A 65 -1.13 10.08 -4.08
N GLU A 66 -0.91 9.74 -2.81
CA GLU A 66 -0.88 8.35 -2.38
C GLU A 66 -2.25 7.67 -2.50
N PHE A 67 -3.34 8.34 -2.10
CA PHE A 67 -4.68 7.81 -2.30
C PHE A 67 -5.02 7.62 -3.79
N GLN A 68 -4.56 8.52 -4.66
CA GLN A 68 -4.70 8.35 -6.10
C GLN A 68 -3.99 7.08 -6.60
N ASN A 69 -2.75 6.85 -6.17
CA ASN A 69 -2.01 5.62 -6.49
C ASN A 69 -2.75 4.37 -6.00
N MET A 70 -3.30 4.39 -4.78
CA MET A 70 -4.05 3.27 -4.22
C MET A 70 -5.34 2.98 -5.00
N MET A 71 -6.03 4.01 -5.49
CA MET A 71 -7.21 3.84 -6.35
C MET A 71 -6.82 3.24 -7.70
N GLU A 72 -5.73 3.71 -8.32
CA GLU A 72 -5.22 3.16 -9.59
C GLU A 72 -4.77 1.70 -9.46
N GLN A 73 -4.25 1.31 -8.30
CA GLN A 73 -3.88 -0.07 -7.97
C GLN A 73 -5.09 -0.95 -7.60
N GLY A 74 -6.29 -0.37 -7.43
CA GLY A 74 -7.48 -1.09 -7.00
C GLY A 74 -7.50 -1.46 -5.51
N LEU A 75 -6.64 -0.86 -4.68
CA LEU A 75 -6.57 -1.10 -3.24
C LEU A 75 -7.67 -0.38 -2.46
N CYS A 76 -8.13 0.76 -2.96
CA CYS A 76 -9.22 1.52 -2.34
C CYS A 76 -10.18 2.09 -3.39
N ARG A 77 -11.38 2.48 -2.93
CA ARG A 77 -12.42 3.08 -3.76
C ARG A 77 -13.26 4.08 -2.96
N PRO A 78 -13.88 5.07 -3.61
CA PRO A 78 -14.91 5.87 -2.97
C PRO A 78 -16.05 4.98 -2.48
N SER A 79 -16.59 5.32 -1.31
CA SER A 79 -17.76 4.67 -0.74
C SER A 79 -18.68 5.72 -0.10
N LYS A 80 -19.95 5.39 0.06
CA LYS A 80 -20.97 6.21 0.74
C LYS A 80 -21.42 5.53 2.03
N ASN A 81 -20.50 4.90 2.76
CA ASN A 81 -20.83 4.30 4.05
C ASN A 81 -20.97 5.41 5.11
N PRO A 82 -21.80 5.21 6.15
CA PRO A 82 -21.96 6.19 7.23
C PRO A 82 -20.72 6.26 8.13
N THR A 83 -19.90 5.20 8.14
CA THR A 83 -18.76 5.03 9.04
C THR A 83 -17.54 5.82 8.56
N SER A 84 -17.00 6.69 9.40
CA SER A 84 -15.79 7.48 9.07
C SER A 84 -14.83 7.55 10.24
N SER A 85 -13.54 7.34 9.98
CA SER A 85 -12.44 7.52 10.93
C SER A 85 -11.50 8.62 10.44
N PRO A 86 -10.91 9.44 11.33
CA PRO A 86 -10.04 10.53 10.93
C PRO A 86 -8.69 10.01 10.43
N LEU A 87 -8.14 10.63 9.37
CA LEU A 87 -6.81 10.32 8.87
C LEU A 87 -5.74 11.05 9.69
N HIS A 88 -4.80 10.30 10.28
CA HIS A 88 -3.64 10.85 10.97
C HIS A 88 -2.36 10.59 10.15
N VAL A 89 -1.63 11.66 9.82
CA VAL A 89 -0.45 11.61 8.96
C VAL A 89 0.79 11.92 9.79
N VAL A 90 1.70 10.95 9.91
CA VAL A 90 2.94 11.05 10.69
C VAL A 90 4.14 10.86 9.78
N PRO A 91 5.23 11.64 9.93
CA PRO A 91 6.46 11.34 9.22
C PRO A 91 7.04 10.00 9.68
N LYS A 92 7.23 9.08 8.73
CA LYS A 92 7.99 7.85 8.97
C LYS A 92 9.48 8.19 9.00
N ARG A 93 10.22 7.67 9.97
CA ARG A 93 11.69 7.80 9.98
C ARG A 93 12.26 7.04 8.78
N THR A 94 13.02 7.73 7.93
CA THR A 94 13.77 7.11 6.84
C THR A 94 15.21 6.94 7.30
N THR A 95 15.53 5.79 7.89
CA THR A 95 16.93 5.42 8.12
C THR A 95 17.44 4.75 6.84
N VAL A 96 18.01 5.54 5.93
CA VAL A 96 18.85 5.05 4.83
C VAL A 96 20.14 5.85 4.82
N ALA A 97 21.02 5.54 5.78
CA ALA A 97 22.44 5.79 5.62
C ALA A 97 23.04 4.49 5.07
N TYR A 98 23.17 4.41 3.74
CA TYR A 98 24.14 3.49 3.14
C TYR A 98 25.35 4.36 2.79
N GLN A 99 26.43 4.17 3.55
CA GLN A 99 27.79 4.44 3.09
C GLN A 99 28.22 3.29 2.18
#